data_AF-A0A2N0VKC3-F1
#
_entry.id   AF-A0A2N0VKC3-F1
#
_cell.length_a   1.000
_cell.length_b   1.000
_cell.length_c   1.000
_cell.angle_alpha   90.00
_cell.angle_beta   90.00
_cell.angle_gamma   90.00
#
_symmetry.space_group_name_H-M   'P 1'
#
loop_
_entity.id
_entity.type
_entity.pdbx_description
1 polymer ?
#
loop_
_entity_poly.entity_id
_entity_poly.type
_entity_poly.pdbx_seq_one_letter_code
_entity_poly.pdbx_strand_id
1 'polypeptide(L)' 'MTKKEKLLEEALELSAMEKSEIIEQLMMSLDQPDREMDSLWKKEVEHRIDAYNEGKIGSVTVQEAYKKYSNR' A
#
# COMPACT_ATOMS: atom_id res chain seq x y z
N MET A 1 28.06 -4.42 -16.11
CA MET A 1 27.13 -3.45 -15.52
C MET A 1 25.76 -3.62 -16.18
N THR A 2 24.75 -4.02 -15.40
CA THR A 2 23.39 -4.21 -15.87
C THR A 2 22.68 -2.85 -16.05
N LYS A 3 21.58 -2.82 -16.81
CA LYS A 3 20.77 -1.59 -16.96
C LYS A 3 20.31 -1.02 -15.61
N LYS A 4 19.94 -1.92 -14.68
CA LYS A 4 19.54 -1.55 -13.31
C LYS A 4 20.67 -0.86 -12.56
N GLU A 5 21.88 -1.43 -12.62
CA GLU A 5 23.06 -0.88 -11.94
C GLU A 5 23.40 0.53 -12.44
N LYS A 6 23.38 0.74 -13.77
CA LYS A 6 23.62 2.07 -14.38
C LYS A 6 22.61 3.11 -13.94
N LEU A 7 21.32 2.79 -14.00
CA LEU A 7 20.25 3.70 -13.59
C LEU A 7 20.35 4.06 -12.10
N LEU A 8 20.75 3.10 -11.26
CA LEU A 8 20.93 3.35 -9.84
C LEU A 8 22.11 4.28 -9.57
N GLU A 9 23.24 4.06 -10.25
CA GLU A 9 24.42 4.93 -10.17
C GLU A 9 24.07 6.36 -10.56
N GLU A 10 23.46 6.56 -11.74
CA GLU A 10 23.04 7.87 -12.23
C GLU A 10 22.03 8.54 -11.29
N ALA A 11 21.03 7.80 -10.79
CA ALA A 11 20.03 8.35 -9.88
C ALA A 11 20.62 8.76 -8.51
N LEU A 12 21.69 8.09 -8.05
CA LEU A 12 22.36 8.42 -6.80
C LEU A 12 23.20 9.70 -6.88
N GLU A 13 23.60 10.15 -8.07
CA GLU A 13 24.34 11.40 -8.29
C GLU A 13 23.44 12.64 -8.31
N LEU A 14 22.12 12.47 -8.49
CA LEU A 14 21.15 13.56 -8.57
C LEU A 14 20.99 14.35 -7.27
N SER A 15 20.47 15.58 -7.40
CA SER A 15 20.05 16.38 -6.24
C SER A 15 18.90 15.71 -5.48
N ALA A 16 18.67 16.13 -4.23
CA ALA A 16 17.57 15.60 -3.43
C ALA A 16 16.19 15.82 -4.10
N MET A 17 16.00 16.95 -4.80
CA MET A 17 14.75 17.26 -5.50
C MET A 17 14.51 16.29 -6.66
N GLU A 18 15.49 16.15 -7.56
CA GLU A 18 15.40 15.27 -8.72
C GLU A 18 15.22 13.80 -8.31
N LYS A 19 15.88 13.36 -7.23
CA LYS A 19 15.65 12.02 -6.65
C LYS A 19 14.20 11.84 -6.22
N SER A 20 13.64 12.83 -5.53
CA SER A 20 12.25 12.77 -5.05
C SER A 20 11.26 12.66 -6.23
N GLU A 21 11.46 13.45 -7.28
CA GLU A 21 10.61 13.42 -8.48
C GLU A 21 10.65 12.06 -9.18
N ILE A 22 11.84 11.46 -9.32
CA ILE A 22 12.00 10.14 -9.95
C ILE A 22 11.37 9.04 -9.08
N ILE A 23 11.60 9.08 -7.76
CA ILE A 23 11.02 8.11 -6.83
C ILE A 23 9.49 8.17 -6.88
N GLU A 24 8.89 9.37 -6.89
CA GLU A 24 7.45 9.55 -6.99
C GLU A 24 6.89 8.93 -8.28
N GLN A 25 7.49 9.23 -9.43
CA GLN A 25 7.05 8.67 -10.71
C GLN A 25 7.19 7.14 -10.74
N LEU A 26 8.27 6.59 -10.20
CA LEU A 26 8.46 5.14 -10.08
C LEU A 26 7.41 4.53 -9.15
N MET A 27 7.11 5.15 -8.02
CA MET A 27 6.05 4.70 -7.11
C MET A 27 4.69 4.70 -7.81
N MET A 28 4.34 5.77 -8.53
CA MET A 28 3.10 5.84 -9.31
C MET A 28 3.03 4.76 -10.40
N SER A 29 4.17 4.36 -10.97
CA SER A 29 4.21 3.27 -11.95
C SER A 29 3.94 1.89 -11.35
N LEU A 30 4.14 1.74 -10.03
CA LEU A 30 3.85 0.51 -9.29
C LEU A 30 2.41 0.51 -8.75
N ASP A 31 1.84 1.69 -8.51
CA ASP A 31 0.46 1.89 -8.02
C ASP A 31 -0.56 1.83 -9.16
N GLN A 32 -0.46 0.80 -10.02
CA GLN A 32 -1.40 0.63 -11.13
C GLN A 32 -2.66 -0.10 -10.62
N PRO A 33 -3.86 0.41 -10.93
CA PRO A 33 -5.11 -0.25 -10.55
C PRO A 33 -5.17 -1.67 -11.10
N ASP A 34 -5.23 -2.65 -10.21
CA ASP A 34 -5.46 -4.04 -10.55
C ASP A 34 -6.94 -4.35 -10.33
N ARG A 35 -7.71 -4.30 -11.42
CA ARG A 35 -9.16 -4.53 -11.39
C ARG A 35 -9.55 -5.92 -10.88
N GLU A 36 -8.68 -6.92 -11.06
CA GLU A 36 -8.93 -8.26 -10.54
C GLU A 36 -8.78 -8.25 -9.02
N MET A 37 -7.70 -7.66 -8.51
CA MET A 37 -7.51 -7.47 -7.06
C MET A 37 -8.63 -6.63 -6.44
N ASP A 38 -9.04 -5.53 -7.06
CA ASP A 38 -10.16 -4.70 -6.58
C ASP A 38 -11.46 -5.52 -6.45
N SER A 39 -11.73 -6.39 -7.43
CA SER A 39 -12.91 -7.26 -7.39
C SER A 39 -12.83 -8.29 -6.25
N LEU A 40 -11.64 -8.85 -5.99
CA LEU A 40 -11.43 -9.78 -4.89
C LEU A 40 -11.57 -9.09 -3.53
N TRP A 41 -11.00 -7.89 -3.38
CA TRP A 41 -11.16 -7.07 -2.18
C TRP A 41 -12.61 -6.71 -1.91
N LYS A 42 -13.36 -6.30 -2.94
CA LYS A 42 -14.79 -6.01 -2.80
C LYS A 42 -15.55 -7.21 -2.26
N LYS A 43 -15.34 -8.40 -2.85
CA LYS A 43 -16.00 -9.63 -2.42
C LYS A 43 -15.68 -9.99 -0.97
N GLU A 44 -14.41 -9.85 -0.58
CA GLU A 44 -13.98 -10.14 0.80
C GLU A 44 -14.59 -9.15 1.80
N VAL A 45 -14.67 -7.86 1.45
CA VAL A 45 -15.29 -6.85 2.31
C VAL A 45 -16.77 -7.15 2.52
N GLU A 46 -17.51 -7.44 1.45
CA GLU A 46 -18.93 -7.84 1.53
C GLU A 46 -19.09 -9.08 2.43
N HIS A 47 -18.29 -10.11 2.22
CA HIS A 47 -18.32 -11.33 3.03
C HIS A 47 -18.04 -11.09 4.52
N ARG A 48 -17.09 -10.19 4.86
CA ARG A 48 -16.82 -9.83 6.26
C ARG A 48 -17.95 -9.07 6.90
N ILE A 49 -18.62 -8.19 6.17
CA ILE A 49 -19.79 -7.45 6.66
C ILE A 49 -20.92 -8.44 6.98
N ASP A 50 -21.20 -9.38 6.08
CA ASP A 50 -22.22 -10.40 6.29
C ASP A 50 -21.90 -11.28 7.51
N ALA A 51 -20.66 -11.78 7.61
CA ALA A 51 -20.24 -12.58 8.76
C ALA A 51 -20.34 -11.83 10.09
N TYR A 52 -20.07 -10.52 10.10
CA TYR A 52 -20.24 -9.68 11.28
C TYR A 52 -21.72 -9.53 11.66
N ASN A 53 -22.56 -9.21 10.67
CA ASN A 53 -24.01 -9.05 10.86
C ASN A 53 -24.67 -10.36 11.35
N GLU A 54 -24.19 -11.51 10.89
CA GLU A 54 -24.62 -12.83 11.33
C GLU A 54 -24.01 -13.27 12.68
N GLY A 55 -23.14 -12.47 13.28
CA GLY A 55 -22.47 -12.76 14.55
C GLY A 55 -21.40 -13.87 14.47
N LYS A 56 -20.97 -14.24 13.26
CA LYS A 56 -19.91 -15.24 13.03
C LYS A 56 -18.52 -14.70 13.35
N ILE A 57 -18.33 -13.39 13.26
CA ILE A 57 -17.10 -12.69 13.65
C ILE A 57 -17.42 -11.51 14.58
N GLY A 58 -16.48 -11.18 15.47
CA GLY A 58 -16.58 -10.01 16.35
C GLY A 58 -15.88 -8.77 15.78
N SER A 59 -16.13 -7.63 16.41
CA SER A 59 -15.43 -6.36 16.14
C SER A 59 -14.67 -5.89 17.38
N VAL A 60 -13.64 -5.08 17.16
CA VAL A 60 -12.97 -4.31 18.22
C VAL A 60 -13.32 -2.83 18.08
N THR A 61 -13.17 -2.08 19.16
CA THR A 61 -13.29 -0.62 19.10
C THR A 61 -12.14 -0.02 18.29
N VAL A 62 -12.35 1.17 17.74
CA VAL A 62 -11.28 1.91 17.02
C VAL A 62 -10.08 2.15 17.96
N GLN A 63 -10.33 2.46 19.23
CA GLN A 63 -9.29 2.66 20.23
C GLN A 63 -8.41 1.42 20.40
N GLU A 64 -9.01 0.22 20.45
CA GLU A 64 -8.28 -1.04 20.51
C GLU A 64 -7.48 -1.32 19.24
N ALA A 65 -8.07 -1.07 18.06
CA ALA A 65 -7.40 -1.25 16.77
C ALA A 65 -6.14 -0.38 16.62
N TYR A 66 -6.19 0.86 17.13
CA TYR A 66 -5.10 1.83 17.02
C TYR A 66 -4.13 1.81 18.21
N LYS A 67 -4.40 1.03 19.26
CA LYS A 67 -3.59 0.98 20.49
C LYS A 67 -2.09 0.79 20.25
N LYS A 68 -1.70 0.03 19.21
CA LYS A 68 -0.29 -0.21 18.84
C LYS A 68 0.44 1.02 18.26
N TYR A 69 -0.29 2.08 17.91
CA TYR A 69 0.26 3.31 17.33
C TYR A 69 0.24 4.49 18.31
N SER A 70 -0.39 4.34 19.48
CA SER A 70 -0.56 5.42 20.46
C SER A 70 0.72 5.82 21.22
N ASN A 71 1.80 5.06 21.08
CA ASN A 71 3.11 5.32 21.70
C ASN A 71 4.19 5.76 20.68
N ARG A 72 3.78 6.32 19.53
CA ARG A 72 4.72 6.96 18.60
C ARG A 72 4.85 8.45 18.87
#